data_AF-A0A5C6LNB1-F1
#
_entry.id   AF-A0A5C6LNB1-F1
#
_cell.length_a   1.000
_cell.length_b   1.000
_cell.length_c   1.000
_cell.angle_alpha   90.00
_cell.angle_beta   90.00
_cell.angle_gamma   90.00
#
_symmetry.space_group_name_H-M   'P 1'
#
loop_
_entity.id
_entity.type
_entity.pdbx_description
1 polymer ?
#
loop_
_entity_poly.entity_id
_entity_poly.type
_entity_poly.pdbx_seq_one_letter_code
_entity_poly.pdbx_strand_id
1 'polypeptide(L)' 'MIETLGIEMAAGQTFSRHFGAETDKIIFNEAAIKAMGITDPIGKIIDFRGKKFQIKGVTKLPFSVIA' A
#
# COMPACT_ATOMS: atom_id res chain seq x y z
N MET A 1 16.66 1.60 7.14
CA MET A 1 15.95 0.65 8.03
C MET A 1 14.47 0.64 7.65
N ILE A 2 14.12 -0.22 6.69
CA ILE A 2 12.75 -0.68 6.37
C ILE A 2 12.65 -2.20 6.64
N GLU A 3 13.62 -2.75 7.36
CA GLU A 3 13.62 -4.16 7.79
C GLU A 3 12.83 -4.39 9.08
N THR A 4 11.85 -3.54 9.41
CA THR A 4 11.24 -3.57 10.75
C THR A 4 9.94 -4.37 10.86
N LEU A 5 9.37 -4.94 9.78
CA LEU A 5 8.13 -5.74 9.89
C LEU A 5 7.99 -6.96 8.95
N GLY A 6 9.01 -7.35 8.17
CA GLY A 6 8.87 -8.49 7.24
C GLY A 6 7.77 -8.32 6.17
N ILE A 7 7.37 -7.07 5.90
CA ILE A 7 6.37 -6.73 4.90
C ILE A 7 7.09 -6.66 3.55
N GLU A 8 6.85 -7.65 2.70
CA GLU A 8 7.34 -7.65 1.32
C GLU A 8 6.50 -6.69 0.46
N MET A 9 7.14 -5.98 -0.48
CA MET A 9 6.43 -5.14 -1.44
C MET A 9 5.96 -5.99 -2.62
N ALA A 10 4.67 -5.95 -2.94
CA ALA A 10 4.13 -6.60 -4.13
C ALA A 10 4.34 -5.72 -5.38
N ALA A 11 4.22 -4.40 -5.24
CA ALA A 11 4.42 -3.44 -6.32
C ALA A 11 4.64 -2.00 -5.81
N GLY A 12 5.30 -1.16 -6.59
CA GLY A 12 5.43 0.28 -6.34
C GLY A 12 6.64 0.68 -5.49
N GLN A 13 6.67 1.94 -5.03
CA GLN A 13 7.78 2.49 -4.25
C GLN A 13 7.48 2.48 -2.76
N THR A 14 8.47 2.10 -1.94
CA THR A 14 8.42 2.26 -0.48
C THR A 14 8.47 3.73 -0.09
N PHE A 15 7.83 4.08 1.03
CA PHE A 15 8.03 5.40 1.65
C PHE A 15 9.49 5.55 2.05
N SER A 16 10.26 6.35 1.29
CA SER A 16 11.51 6.90 1.78
C SER A 16 11.20 7.79 2.98
N ARG A 17 12.04 7.78 4.03
CA ARG A 17 11.87 8.57 5.29
C ARG A 17 11.70 10.08 5.12
N HIS A 18 11.73 10.57 3.89
CA HIS A 18 11.32 11.92 3.53
C HIS A 18 9.77 12.03 3.58
N PHE A 19 9.21 11.82 4.78
CA PHE A 19 7.78 11.87 5.12
C PHE A 19 7.23 13.31 5.14
N GLY A 20 7.76 14.21 4.30
CA GLY A 20 7.50 15.65 4.39
C GLY A 20 6.45 16.22 3.43
N ALA A 21 6.19 15.57 2.28
CA ALA A 21 5.53 16.27 1.15
C ALA A 21 4.32 15.57 0.52
N GLU A 22 3.93 14.38 0.97
CA GLU A 22 2.97 13.55 0.23
C GLU A 22 1.83 13.03 1.13
N THR A 23 1.06 13.95 1.73
CA THR A 23 -0.12 13.64 2.57
C THR A 23 -1.23 12.88 1.84
N ASP A 24 -1.27 12.95 0.52
CA ASP A 24 -2.30 12.36 -0.34
C ASP A 24 -1.85 11.02 -0.95
N LYS A 25 -0.84 10.35 -0.37
CA LYS A 25 -0.32 9.07 -0.86
C LYS A 25 -0.48 7.96 0.16
N ILE A 26 -0.89 6.77 -0.29
CA ILE A 26 -1.14 5.61 0.54
C ILE A 26 -0.44 4.36 -0.01
N ILE A 27 0.05 3.50 0.88
CA ILE A 27 0.43 2.13 0.55
C ILE A 27 -0.70 1.22 0.99
N PHE A 28 -1.17 0.37 0.08
CA PHE A 28 -2.30 -0.51 0.31
C PHE A 28 -1.87 -1.97 0.34
N ASN A 29 -2.66 -2.85 0.95
CA ASN A 29 -2.39 -4.28 0.96
C ASN A 29 -2.95 -4.93 -0.32
N GLU A 30 -2.22 -5.84 -0.95
CA GLU A 30 -2.65 -6.59 -2.13
C GLU A 30 -3.96 -7.34 -1.89
N ALA A 31 -4.13 -7.94 -0.71
CA ALA A 31 -5.37 -8.63 -0.35
C ALA A 31 -6.56 -7.67 -0.32
N ALA A 32 -6.34 -6.44 0.15
CA ALA A 32 -7.36 -5.41 0.19
C ALA A 32 -7.66 -4.85 -1.21
N ILE A 33 -6.65 -4.66 -2.08
CA ILE A 33 -6.83 -4.32 -3.50
C ILE A 33 -7.67 -5.37 -4.22
N LYS A 34 -7.38 -6.67 -3.99
CA LYS A 34 -8.13 -7.79 -4.54
C LYS A 34 -9.58 -7.81 -4.04
N ALA A 35 -9.79 -7.62 -2.74
CA ALA A 35 -11.12 -7.54 -2.15
C ALA A 35 -11.94 -6.34 -2.70
N MET A 36 -11.28 -5.23 -3.01
CA MET A 36 -11.88 -4.06 -3.65
C MET A 36 -12.10 -4.24 -5.17
N GLY A 37 -11.63 -5.33 -5.77
CA GLY A 37 -11.74 -5.57 -7.22
C GLY A 37 -10.94 -4.56 -8.07
N ILE A 38 -9.91 -3.93 -7.50
CA ILE A 38 -9.12 -2.92 -8.22
C ILE A 38 -8.02 -3.61 -9.03
N THR A 39 -8.12 -3.55 -10.35
CA THR A 39 -7.04 -3.91 -11.27
C THR A 39 -6.12 -2.71 -11.50
N ASP A 40 -4.80 -2.95 -11.56
CA ASP A 40 -3.76 -1.91 -11.68
C ASP A 40 -3.93 -0.78 -10.64
N PRO A 41 -3.63 -1.06 -9.36
CA PRO A 41 -3.89 -0.14 -8.27
C PRO A 41 -2.91 1.03 -8.23
N ILE A 42 -1.72 0.91 -8.81
CA ILE A 42 -0.66 1.91 -8.68
C ILE A 42 -1.05 3.18 -9.43
N GLY A 43 -0.99 4.32 -8.75
CA GLY A 43 -1.37 5.61 -9.30
C GLY A 43 -2.87 5.91 -9.28
N LYS A 44 -3.72 4.93 -8.94
CA LYS A 44 -5.17 5.17 -8.76
C LYS A 44 -5.46 6.01 -7.53
N ILE A 45 -6.49 6.84 -7.64
CA ILE A 45 -7.03 7.64 -6.54
C ILE A 45 -8.22 6.89 -5.95
N ILE A 46 -8.17 6.62 -4.65
CA ILE A 46 -9.29 6.08 -3.87
C ILE A 46 -9.82 7.15 -2.93
N ASP A 47 -11.14 7.17 -2.72
CA ASP A 47 -11.71 7.91 -1.61
C ASP A 47 -11.68 7.03 -0.37
N PHE A 48 -10.99 7.50 0.67
CA PHE A 48 -10.98 6.86 1.97
C PHE A 48 -11.39 7.89 3.02
N ARG A 49 -12.59 7.70 3.58
CA ARG A 49 -13.19 8.58 4.60
C ARG A 49 -13.31 10.05 4.14
N GLY A 50 -13.71 10.28 2.89
CA GLY A 50 -13.90 11.63 2.34
C GLY A 50 -12.60 12.35 1.97
N LYS A 51 -11.48 11.62 1.97
CA LYS A 51 -10.18 12.11 1.50
C LYS A 51 -9.70 11.24 0.35
N LYS A 52 -9.19 11.90 -0.69
CA LYS A 52 -8.65 11.25 -1.87
C LYS A 52 -7.19 10.88 -1.62
N PHE A 53 -6.85 9.61 -1.78
CA PHE A 53 -5.48 9.12 -1.67
C PHE A 53 -5.05 8.43 -2.96
N GLN A 54 -3.86 8.74 -3.42
CA GLN A 54 -3.20 8.04 -4.51
C GLN A 54 -2.45 6.82 -3.97
N ILE A 55 -2.73 5.64 -4.51
CA ILE A 55 -2.01 4.42 -4.15
C ILE A 55 -0.62 4.49 -4.79
N LYS A 56 0.43 4.60 -3.96
CA LYS A 56 1.83 4.68 -4.42
C LYS A 56 2.57 3.34 -4.33
N GLY A 57 2.02 2.41 -3.57
CA GLY A 57 2.58 1.08 -3.38
C GLY A 57 1.56 0.07 -2.91
N VAL A 58 1.85 -1.19 -3.18
CA VAL A 58 1.08 -2.33 -2.70
C VAL A 58 2.01 -3.27 -1.96
N THR A 59 1.65 -3.61 -0.73
CA THR A 59 2.37 -4.60 0.08
C THR A 59 1.76 -5.98 -0.09
N LYS A 60 2.63 -6.99 0.00
CA LYS A 60 2.26 -8.39 0.14
C LYS A 60 2.21 -8.71 1.63
N LEU A 61 1.11 -9.33 2.07
CA LEU A 61 1.10 -9.96 3.39
C LEU A 61 1.95 -11.24 3.33
N PRO A 62 2.86 -11.49 4.28
CA PRO A 62 3.32 -12.85 4.54
C PRO A 62 2.13 -13.61 5.13
N PHE A 63 1.61 -14.58 4.38
CA PHE A 63 0.54 -15.45 4.84
C PHE A 63 1.14 -16.47 5.84
N SER A 64 1.32 -16.10 7.11
CA SER A 64 1.54 -17.09 8.17
C SER A 64 0.19 -17.57 8.66
N VAL A 65 -0.33 -18.61 8.01
CA VAL A 65 -1.28 -19.53 8.64
C VAL A 65 -0.45 -20.40 9.58
N ILE A 66 -0.42 -20.03 10.86
CA ILE A 66 -0.12 -21.00 11.90
C ILE A 66 -1.46 -21.65 12.19
N ALA A 67 -1.63 -22.87 11.67
CA ALA A 67 -2.77 -23.74 11.95
C ALA A 67 -2.83 -24.11 13.43
#